data_AF-A0A534US71-F1
#
_entry.id   AF-A0A534US71-F1
#
_cell.length_a   1.000
_cell.length_b   1.000
_cell.length_c   1.000
_cell.angle_alpha   90.00
_cell.angle_beta   90.00
_cell.angle_gamma   90.00
#
_symmetry.space_group_name_H-M   'P 1'
#
loop_
_entity.id
_entity.type
_entity.pdbx_description
1 polymer ?
#
loop_
_entity_poly.entity_id
_entity_poly.type
_entity_poly.pdbx_seq_one_letter_code
_entity_poly.pdbx_strand_id
1 'polypeptide(L)'
;VSIEELQGGTFTISNQGSIGGDHFTPIIYAPQVAILGIGQGKAKPVALDGKIAIRTILPLCLAYDHRVLDGADAVRFLKDIIAGLESFEETDLLLR
;
A
#
# COMPACT_ATOMS: atom_id res chain seq x y z
N VAL A 1 0.76 0.54 24.33
CA VAL A 1 1.37 -0.52 23.51
C VAL A 1 2.26 -1.35 24.41
N SER A 2 1.87 -2.58 24.72
CA SER A 2 2.69 -3.51 25.50
C SER A 2 3.78 -4.14 24.62
N ILE A 3 4.74 -4.84 25.21
CA ILE A 3 5.80 -5.52 24.45
C ILE A 3 5.18 -6.64 23.60
N GLU A 4 4.19 -7.32 24.15
CA GLU A 4 3.47 -8.43 23.51
C GLU A 4 2.75 -7.95 22.24
N GLU A 5 2.20 -6.72 22.24
CA GLU A 5 1.56 -6.11 21.07
C GLU A 5 2.56 -5.72 19.96
N LEU A 6 3.85 -5.61 20.27
CA LEU A 6 4.92 -5.24 19.31
C LEU A 6 5.64 -6.45 18.72
N GLN A 7 5.32 -7.67 19.16
CA GLN A 7 5.99 -8.90 18.73
C GLN A 7 5.17 -9.67 17.70
N GLY A 8 5.84 -10.56 16.95
CA GLY A 8 5.17 -11.53 16.06
C GLY A 8 4.61 -10.97 14.74
N GLY A 9 4.82 -9.69 14.42
CA GLY A 9 4.36 -9.10 13.15
C GLY A 9 4.98 -9.81 11.93
N THR A 10 4.16 -10.12 10.93
CA THR A 10 4.55 -10.84 9.71
C THR A 10 4.68 -9.92 8.48
N PHE A 11 4.04 -8.76 8.53
CA PHE A 11 4.04 -7.74 7.49
C PHE A 11 3.89 -6.37 8.14
N THR A 12 4.42 -5.33 7.49
CA THR A 12 4.36 -3.95 7.99
C THR A 12 3.69 -3.04 6.98
N ILE A 13 2.80 -2.17 7.47
CA ILE A 13 2.25 -1.04 6.73
C ILE A 13 2.79 0.23 7.38
N SER A 14 3.39 1.12 6.57
CA SER A 14 3.88 2.41 7.02
C SER A 14 3.10 3.52 6.31
N ASN A 15 2.27 4.24 7.06
CA ASN A 15 1.49 5.35 6.53
C ASN A 15 2.16 6.70 6.86
N GLN A 16 2.88 7.25 5.89
CA GLN A 16 3.45 8.60 5.97
C GLN A 16 2.46 9.66 5.47
N GLY A 17 1.40 9.25 4.76
CA GLY A 17 0.41 10.14 4.17
C GLY A 17 -0.31 11.07 5.15
N SER A 18 -0.37 10.72 6.44
CA SER A 18 -0.91 11.57 7.51
C SER A 18 -0.07 12.82 7.78
N ILE A 19 1.24 12.74 7.60
CA ILE A 19 2.18 13.87 7.72
C ILE A 19 2.27 14.59 6.37
N GLY A 20 2.26 13.81 5.28
CA GLY A 20 2.36 14.28 3.91
C GLY A 20 3.47 13.56 3.14
N GLY A 21 3.52 13.81 1.83
CA GLY A 21 4.51 13.19 0.93
C GLY A 21 3.84 12.43 -0.22
N ASP A 22 4.64 12.11 -1.24
CA ASP A 22 4.23 11.28 -2.37
C ASP A 22 4.79 9.86 -2.15
N HIS A 23 5.44 9.26 -3.15
CA HIS A 23 6.17 8.01 -2.99
C HIS A 23 7.37 8.18 -2.04
N PHE A 24 7.62 7.16 -1.23
CA PHE A 24 8.83 7.02 -0.43
C PHE A 24 9.26 5.55 -0.42
N THR A 25 10.54 5.29 -0.13
CA THR A 25 11.09 3.92 -0.09
C THR A 25 11.12 3.44 1.36
N PRO A 26 10.13 2.64 1.82
CA PRO A 26 10.15 2.08 3.17
C PRO A 26 11.29 1.06 3.35
N ILE A 27 11.79 0.94 4.58
CA ILE A 27 12.82 -0.02 4.95
C ILE A 27 12.16 -1.23 5.61
N ILE A 28 12.50 -2.43 5.13
CA ILE A 28 11.96 -3.70 5.64
C ILE A 28 12.41 -3.91 7.10
N TYR A 29 11.46 -4.28 7.96
CA TYR A 29 11.74 -4.62 9.36
C TYR A 29 12.00 -6.14 9.51
N ALA A 30 13.28 -6.53 9.62
CA ALA A 30 13.64 -7.93 9.80
C ALA A 30 13.00 -8.50 11.10
N PRO A 31 12.49 -9.74 11.10
CA PRO A 31 12.65 -10.78 10.09
C PRO A 31 11.59 -10.79 8.96
N GLN A 32 10.75 -9.76 8.85
CA GLN A 32 9.79 -9.67 7.74
C GLN A 32 10.53 -9.46 6.42
N VAL A 33 9.86 -9.78 5.31
CA VAL A 33 10.45 -9.77 3.96
C VAL A 33 9.85 -8.73 3.04
N ALA A 34 8.83 -7.99 3.52
CA ALA A 34 8.18 -6.94 2.75
C ALA A 34 7.56 -5.88 3.68
N ILE A 35 7.40 -4.66 3.14
CA ILE A 35 6.75 -3.54 3.80
C ILE A 35 6.00 -2.69 2.75
N LEU A 36 4.77 -2.31 3.06
CA LEU A 36 3.95 -1.42 2.23
C LEU A 36 3.99 0.01 2.78
N GLY A 37 4.54 0.92 2.00
CA GLY A 37 4.50 2.36 2.23
C GLY A 37 3.26 2.99 1.59
N ILE A 38 2.58 3.84 2.35
CA ILE A 38 1.39 4.60 1.91
C ILE A 38 1.71 6.10 2.01
N GLY A 39 1.70 6.75 0.84
CA GLY A 39 1.86 8.20 0.71
C GLY A 39 0.54 8.96 0.93
N GLN A 40 0.55 10.27 0.70
CA GLN A 40 -0.65 11.09 0.89
C GLN A 40 -1.60 10.97 -0.32
N GLY A 41 -2.83 10.54 -0.05
CA GLY A 41 -3.93 10.62 -1.02
C GLY A 41 -4.25 12.07 -1.38
N LYS A 42 -4.22 12.42 -2.67
CA LYS A 42 -4.52 13.78 -3.15
C LYS A 42 -5.38 13.75 -4.40
N ALA A 43 -6.25 14.75 -4.54
CA ALA A 43 -6.94 15.02 -5.79
C ALA A 43 -5.92 15.40 -6.88
N LYS A 44 -5.81 14.60 -7.94
CA LYS A 44 -4.94 14.85 -9.09
C LYS A 44 -5.77 14.73 -10.39
N PRO A 45 -5.47 15.53 -11.43
CA PRO A 45 -6.03 15.32 -12.76
C PRO A 45 -5.45 14.03 -13.36
N VAL A 46 -6.31 13.16 -13.86
CA VAL A 46 -5.95 11.93 -14.57
C VAL A 46 -6.70 11.82 -15.89
N ALA A 47 -6.08 11.14 -16.87
CA ALA A 47 -6.74 10.80 -18.11
C ALA A 47 -7.58 9.53 -17.91
N LEU A 48 -8.88 9.62 -18.15
CA LEU A 48 -9.82 8.50 -18.12
C LEU A 48 -10.69 8.57 -19.38
N ASP A 49 -10.70 7.51 -20.18
CA ASP A 49 -11.47 7.42 -21.44
C ASP A 49 -11.28 8.64 -22.37
N GLY A 50 -10.04 9.10 -22.49
CA GLY A 50 -9.68 10.24 -23.34
C GLY A 50 -10.10 11.61 -22.79
N LYS A 51 -10.58 11.69 -21.55
CA LYS A 51 -10.97 12.94 -20.86
C LYS A 51 -10.14 13.16 -19.60
N ILE A 52 -9.98 14.42 -19.21
CA ILE A 52 -9.39 14.76 -17.91
C ILE A 52 -10.47 14.66 -16.84
N ALA A 53 -10.21 13.89 -15.79
CA ALA A 53 -11.05 13.78 -14.61
C ALA A 53 -10.22 14.00 -13.34
N ILE A 54 -10.81 14.58 -12.31
CA ILE A 54 -10.16 14.66 -10.99
C ILE A 54 -10.44 13.35 -10.24
N ARG A 55 -9.39 12.74 -9.70
CA ARG A 55 -9.46 11.52 -8.87
C ARG A 55 -8.54 11.65 -7.67
N THR A 56 -8.89 10.98 -6.58
CA THR A 56 -7.97 10.77 -5.46
C THR A 56 -6.93 9.75 -5.88
N ILE A 57 -5.66 10.14 -5.89
CA ILE A 57 -4.53 9.26 -6.20
C ILE A 57 -3.76 9.02 -4.92
N LEU A 58 -3.59 7.74 -4.58
CA LEU A 58 -2.87 7.26 -3.41
C LEU A 58 -1.54 6.62 -3.84
N PRO A 59 -0.38 7.24 -3.56
CA PRO A 59 0.92 6.65 -3.82
C PRO A 59 1.15 5.43 -2.92
N LEU A 60 1.51 4.30 -3.52
CA LEU A 60 1.87 3.07 -2.81
C LEU A 60 3.30 2.67 -3.21
N CYS A 61 4.09 2.21 -2.24
CA CYS A 61 5.42 1.66 -2.48
C CYS A 61 5.59 0.34 -1.74
N LEU A 62 5.87 -0.74 -2.47
CA LEU A 62 6.19 -2.04 -1.88
C LEU A 62 7.70 -2.25 -1.93
N ALA A 63 8.35 -2.27 -0.77
CA ALA A 63 9.72 -2.77 -0.66
C ALA A 63 9.68 -4.24 -0.24
N TYR A 64 10.48 -5.08 -0.88
CA TYR A 64 10.54 -6.51 -0.65
C TYR A 64 11.97 -7.05 -0.77
N ASP A 65 12.25 -8.13 -0.07
CA ASP A 65 13.54 -8.80 -0.11
C ASP A 65 13.63 -9.70 -1.36
N HIS A 66 14.39 -9.23 -2.34
CA HIS A 66 14.54 -9.90 -3.64
C HIS A 66 15.29 -11.25 -3.56
N ARG A 67 15.86 -11.59 -2.40
CA ARG A 67 16.48 -12.91 -2.16
C ARG A 67 15.44 -14.01 -1.99
N VAL A 68 14.21 -13.65 -1.63
CA VAL A 68 13.12 -14.59 -1.31
C VAL A 68 11.86 -14.36 -2.14
N LEU A 69 11.66 -13.15 -2.66
CA LEU A 69 10.53 -12.77 -3.52
C LEU A 69 11.02 -12.31 -4.89
N ASP A 70 10.26 -12.59 -5.94
CA ASP A 70 10.49 -12.03 -7.25
C ASP A 70 9.59 -10.81 -7.52
N GLY A 71 9.95 -10.05 -8.56
CA GLY A 71 9.20 -8.85 -8.93
C GLY A 71 7.81 -9.12 -9.51
N ALA A 72 7.55 -10.31 -10.08
CA ALA A 72 6.25 -10.65 -10.63
C ALA A 72 5.23 -10.87 -9.50
N ASP A 73 5.60 -11.60 -8.46
CA ASP A 73 4.79 -11.81 -7.27
C ASP A 73 4.55 -10.50 -6.51
N ALA A 74 5.58 -9.67 -6.37
CA ALA A 74 5.46 -8.35 -5.76
C ALA A 74 4.46 -7.45 -6.52
N VAL A 75 4.52 -7.42 -7.85
CA VAL A 75 3.59 -6.63 -8.68
C VAL A 75 2.17 -7.19 -8.64
N ARG A 76 2.00 -8.52 -8.64
CA ARG A 76 0.67 -9.15 -8.51
C ARG A 76 0.03 -8.80 -7.18
N PHE A 77 0.76 -8.98 -6.08
CA PHE A 77 0.31 -8.60 -4.74
C PHE A 77 -0.10 -7.13 -4.67
N LEU A 78 0.72 -6.21 -5.22
CA LEU A 78 0.39 -4.79 -5.21
C LEU A 78 -0.84 -4.48 -6.08
N LYS A 79 -1.01 -5.16 -7.22
CA LYS A 79 -2.21 -5.02 -8.07
C LYS A 79 -3.47 -5.48 -7.35
N ASP A 80 -3.41 -6.56 -6.58
CA ASP A 80 -4.56 -7.05 -5.81
C ASP A 80 -4.98 -6.02 -4.75
N ILE A 81 -4.00 -5.39 -4.08
CA ILE A 81 -4.27 -4.28 -3.15
C ILE A 81 -4.91 -3.10 -3.88
N ILE A 82 -4.34 -2.68 -5.02
CA ILE A 82 -4.88 -1.55 -5.80
C ILE A 82 -6.33 -1.83 -6.20
N ALA A 83 -6.60 -3.02 -6.74
CA ALA A 83 -7.96 -3.43 -7.12
C ALA A 83 -8.90 -3.38 -5.91
N GLY A 84 -8.49 -3.96 -4.78
CA GLY A 84 -9.27 -3.94 -3.55
C GLY A 84 -9.56 -2.53 -3.02
N LEU A 85 -8.66 -1.57 -3.21
CA LEU A 85 -8.86 -0.18 -2.82
C LEU A 85 -9.74 0.61 -3.81
N GLU A 86 -9.61 0.32 -5.10
CA GLU A 86 -10.36 1.03 -6.16
C GLU A 86 -11.80 0.54 -6.30
N SER A 87 -12.06 -0.74 -6.02
CA SER A 87 -13.38 -1.36 -6.12
C SER A 87 -14.04 -1.63 -4.76
N PHE A 88 -13.52 -1.04 -3.68
CA PHE A 88 -14.04 -1.25 -2.33
C PHE A 88 -15.50 -0.79 -2.20
N GLU A 89 -16.40 -1.68 -1.82
CA GLU A 89 -17.75 -1.30 -1.42
C GLU A 89 -17.90 -1.36 0.11
N GLU A 90 -18.70 -0.46 0.69
CA GLU A 90 -18.91 -0.45 2.15
C GLU A 90 -19.52 -1.76 2.67
N THR A 91 -20.23 -2.49 1.81
CA THR A 91 -20.73 -3.85 2.04
C THR A 91 -19.62 -4.87 2.28
N ASP A 92 -18.40 -4.65 1.77
CA ASP A 92 -17.24 -5.52 2.00
C ASP A 92 -16.75 -5.45 3.45
N LEU A 93 -17.09 -4.39 4.20
CA LEU A 93 -16.81 -4.29 5.65
C LEU A 93 -17.60 -5.31 6.48
N LEU A 94 -18.66 -5.89 5.92
CA LEU A 94 -19.52 -6.86 6.63
C LEU A 94 -18.98 -8.30 6.57
N LEU A 95 -17.80 -8.51 5.97
CA LEU A 95 -17.11 -9.79 5.98
C LEU A 95 -16.64 -10.11 7.42
N ARG A 96 -17.45 -10.94 8.09
CA ARG A 96 -17.13 -11.70 9.29
C ARG A 96 -16.46 -13.02 8.93
#